data_AF-A0A807N2A5-F1
#
_entry.id   AF-A0A807N2A5-F1
#
_cell.length_a   1.000
_cell.length_b   1.000
_cell.length_c   1.000
_cell.angle_alpha   90.00
_cell.angle_beta   90.00
_cell.angle_gamma   90.00
#
_symmetry.space_group_name_H-M   'P 1'
#
loop_
_entity.id
_entity.type
_entity.pdbx_description
1 polymer ?
#
loop_
_entity_poly.entity_id
_entity_poly.type
_entity_poly.pdbx_seq_one_letter_code
_entity_poly.pdbx_strand_id
1 'polypeptide(L)' 'MTVPTPRSAAPSDVRRIQLVEEVVAALDGVEDAPLEAQVARLGEAQRVLAAILNNDPGVGQLGIPGVAP' A
#
# COMPACT_ATOMS: atom_id res chain seq x y z
N MET A 1 -25.29 20.04 23.27
CA MET A 1 -24.54 18.80 22.98
C MET A 1 -23.78 18.99 21.68
N THR A 2 -22.48 19.29 21.76
CA THR A 2 -21.62 19.38 20.59
C THR A 2 -21.03 17.99 20.37
N VAL A 3 -21.59 17.21 19.45
CA VAL A 3 -20.92 16.00 18.97
C VAL A 3 -19.62 16.46 18.32
N PRO A 4 -18.43 16.10 18.84
CA PRO A 4 -17.21 16.39 18.12
C PRO A 4 -17.29 15.60 16.82
N THR A 5 -17.34 16.29 15.70
CA THR A 5 -17.10 15.68 14.39
C THR A 5 -15.84 14.83 14.55
N PRO A 6 -15.86 13.52 14.22
CA PRO A 6 -14.65 12.72 14.26
C PRO A 6 -13.58 13.52 13.53
N ARG A 7 -12.37 13.63 14.13
CA ARG A 7 -11.21 14.21 13.42
C ARG A 7 -11.25 13.63 12.02
N SER A 8 -11.53 14.51 11.05
CA SER A 8 -11.54 14.23 9.64
C SER A 8 -10.50 13.16 9.37
N ALA A 9 -10.90 12.01 8.81
CA ALA A 9 -9.92 11.14 8.16
C ALA A 9 -9.16 12.09 7.22
N ALA A 10 -7.91 12.41 7.56
CA ALA A 10 -7.17 13.37 6.76
C ALA A 10 -7.06 12.76 5.35
N PRO A 11 -7.09 13.55 4.27
CA PRO A 11 -6.95 13.01 2.92
C PRO A 11 -5.72 12.09 2.78
N SER A 12 -4.66 12.34 3.56
CA SER A 12 -3.48 11.50 3.70
C SER A 12 -3.76 10.13 4.32
N ASP A 13 -4.64 10.03 5.31
CA ASP A 13 -4.96 8.77 5.99
C ASP A 13 -5.82 7.89 5.10
N VAL A 14 -6.80 8.48 4.43
CA VAL A 14 -7.63 7.80 3.43
C VAL A 14 -6.75 7.29 2.29
N ARG A 15 -5.81 8.11 1.80
CA ARG A 15 -4.87 7.69 0.75
C ARG A 15 -3.95 6.56 1.21
N ARG A 16 -3.48 6.58 2.45
CA ARG A 16 -2.66 5.48 3.01
C ARG A 16 -3.46 4.17 3.09
N ILE A 17 -4.73 4.23 3.49
CA ILE A 17 -5.62 3.05 3.52
C ILE A 17 -5.82 2.49 2.11
N GLN A 18 -6.12 3.34 1.12
CA GLN A 18 -6.27 2.92 -0.28
C GLN A 18 -5.00 2.26 -0.83
N LEU A 19 -3.83 2.84 -0.56
CA LEU A 19 -2.55 2.24 -0.95
C LEU A 19 -2.31 0.87 -0.31
N VAL A 20 -2.71 0.68 0.96
CA VAL A 20 -2.64 -0.64 1.60
C VAL A 20 -3.58 -1.63 0.91
N GLU A 21 -4.81 -1.23 0.61
CA GLU A 21 -5.79 -2.07 -0.11
C GLU A 21 -5.26 -2.47 -1.49
N GLU A 22 -4.68 -1.54 -2.25
CA GLU A 22 -4.07 -1.79 -3.56
C GLU A 22 -2.90 -2.76 -3.48
N VAL A 23 -2.01 -2.59 -2.50
CA VAL A 23 -0.86 -3.49 -2.31
C VAL A 23 -1.32 -4.90 -1.92
N VAL A 24 -2.32 -5.03 -1.05
CA VAL A 24 -2.87 -6.33 -0.67
C VAL A 24 -3.58 -6.99 -1.85
N ALA A 25 -4.37 -6.23 -2.63
CA ALA A 25 -4.99 -6.74 -3.84
C ALA A 25 -3.95 -7.18 -4.89
N ALA A 26 -2.83 -6.46 -5.00
CA ALA A 26 -1.71 -6.82 -5.88
C ALA A 26 -0.95 -8.09 -5.43
N LEU A 27 -1.22 -8.61 -4.24
CA LEU A 27 -0.71 -9.91 -3.77
C LEU A 27 -1.67 -11.07 -4.03
N ASP A 28 -2.87 -10.83 -4.57
CA ASP A 28 -3.77 -11.90 -4.96
C ASP A 28 -3.11 -12.82 -6.02
N GLY A 29 -3.24 -14.13 -5.82
CA GLY A 29 -2.61 -15.16 -6.66
C GLY A 29 -1.08 -15.13 -6.66
N VAL A 30 -0.43 -14.62 -5.61
CA VAL A 30 1.03 -14.73 -5.47
C VAL A 30 1.46 -16.18 -5.37
N GLU A 31 0.70 -17.01 -4.64
CA GLU A 31 1.00 -18.41 -4.37
C GLU A 31 1.09 -19.27 -5.64
N ASP A 32 0.39 -18.88 -6.71
CA ASP A 32 0.37 -19.59 -7.99
C ASP A 32 1.54 -19.19 -8.91
N ALA A 33 2.26 -18.12 -8.57
CA ALA A 33 3.38 -17.62 -9.36
C ALA A 33 4.65 -18.46 -9.15
N PRO A 34 5.62 -18.44 -10.10
CA PRO A 34 6.95 -19.03 -9.87
C PRO A 34 7.64 -18.41 -8.66
N LEU A 35 8.43 -19.20 -7.92
CA LEU A 35 9.07 -18.78 -6.67
C LEU A 35 9.81 -17.44 -6.77
N GLU A 36 10.55 -17.21 -7.86
CA GLU A 36 11.25 -15.95 -8.11
C GLU A 36 10.29 -14.75 -8.18
N ALA A 37 9.15 -14.93 -8.85
CA ALA A 37 8.10 -13.92 -8.95
C ALA A 37 7.36 -13.72 -7.60
N GLN A 38 7.19 -14.78 -6.81
CA GLN A 38 6.65 -14.67 -5.45
C GLN A 38 7.53 -13.78 -4.58
N VAL A 39 8.83 -14.09 -4.54
CA VAL A 39 9.81 -13.34 -3.74
C VAL A 39 9.88 -11.89 -4.19
N ALA A 40 9.88 -11.63 -5.50
CA ALA A 40 9.88 -10.28 -6.04
C ALA A 40 8.63 -9.48 -5.64
N ARG A 41 7.42 -10.05 -5.84
CA ARG A 41 6.15 -9.39 -5.50
C ARG A 41 6.01 -9.14 -4.00
N LEU A 42 6.36 -10.11 -3.16
CA LEU A 42 6.33 -9.98 -1.70
C LEU A 42 7.35 -8.95 -1.21
N GLY A 43 8.57 -8.93 -1.77
CA GLY A 43 9.59 -7.95 -1.41
C GLY A 43 9.21 -6.52 -1.81
N GLU A 44 8.52 -6.32 -2.94
CA GLU A 44 7.98 -5.02 -3.33
C GLU A 44 6.86 -4.58 -2.39
N ALA A 45 5.87 -5.44 -2.13
CA ALA A 45 4.78 -5.14 -1.21
C ALA A 45 5.30 -4.80 0.20
N GLN A 46 6.29 -5.54 0.70
CA GLN A 46 6.92 -5.27 2.00
C GLN A 46 7.58 -3.88 2.04
N ARG A 47 8.27 -3.47 0.97
CA ARG A 47 8.89 -2.14 0.88
C ARG A 47 7.84 -1.03 0.86
N VAL A 48 6.79 -1.18 0.06
CA VAL A 48 5.70 -0.19 -0.02
C VAL A 48 4.96 -0.07 1.32
N LEU A 49 4.63 -1.18 1.97
CA LEU A 49 3.98 -1.18 3.29
C LEU A 49 4.88 -0.53 4.36
N ALA A 50 6.19 -0.82 4.34
CA ALA A 50 7.14 -0.17 5.25
C ALA A 50 7.19 1.35 5.03
N ALA A 51 7.18 1.80 3.76
CA ALA A 51 7.18 3.22 3.42
C ALA A 51 5.88 3.92 3.87
N ILE A 52 4.72 3.27 3.71
CA ILE A 52 3.42 3.76 4.21
C ILE A 52 3.43 3.95 5.73
N LEU A 53 3.95 2.96 6.46
CA LEU A 53 4.05 3.02 7.93
C LEU A 53 4.98 4.14 8.40
N ASN A 54 6.06 4.40 7.67
CA ASN A 54 7.02 5.46 7.98
C ASN A 54 6.56 6.86 7.51
N ASN A 55 5.37 6.98 6.90
CA ASN A 55 4.88 8.22 6.29
C ASN A 55 5.88 8.83 5.28
N ASP A 56 6.57 7.96 4.54
CA ASP A 56 7.53 8.43 3.55
C ASP A 56 6.80 9.22 2.45
N PRO A 57 7.17 10.50 2.19
CA PRO A 57 6.52 11.32 1.18
C PRO A 57 6.66 10.75 -0.25
N GLY A 58 7.61 9.84 -0.48
CA GLY A 58 7.83 9.16 -1.77
C GLY A 58 6.87 8.01 -2.07
N VAL A 59 6.04 7.56 -1.12
CA VAL A 59 5.11 6.42 -1.32
C VAL A 59 4.16 6.65 -2.51
N GLY A 60 3.69 7.89 -2.69
CA GLY A 60 2.80 8.23 -3.81
C GLY A 60 3.48 8.15 -5.18
N GLN A 61 4.80 8.01 -5.23
CA GLN A 61 5.61 7.88 -6.45
C GLN A 61 6.15 6.46 -6.66
N LEU A 62 6.06 5.57 -5.65
CA LEU A 62 6.65 4.23 -5.71
C LEU A 62 5.91 3.28 -6.68
N GLY A 63 4.70 3.64 -7.13
CA GLY A 63 3.91 2.81 -8.04
C GLY A 63 3.37 1.54 -7.38
N ILE A 64 2.30 0.98 -7.96
CA ILE A 64 1.71 -0.28 -7.49
C ILE A 64 2.63 -1.43 -7.93
N PRO A 65 2.91 -2.42 -7.06
CA PRO A 65 3.68 -3.60 -7.44
C PRO A 65 3.06 -4.29 -8.68
N GLY A 66 3.84 -4.48 -9.74
CA GLY A 66 3.42 -5.19 -10.96
C GLY A 66 2.94 -4.31 -12.12
N VAL A 67 2.85 -2.99 -11.94
CA VAL A 67 2.78 -2.03 -13.05
C VAL A 67 4.10 -1.28 -13.10
N ALA A 68 4.97 -1.66 -14.05
CA ALA A 68 6.06 -0.77 -14.43
C ALA A 68 5.47 0.56 -14.94
N PRO A 69 6.20 1.69 -14.82
CA PRO A 69 5.80 2.94 -15.50
C PRO A 69 5.66 2.76 -17.01
#